data_AF-A0A3C1DXP2-F1
#
_entry.id   AF-A0A3C1DXP2-F1
#
_cell.length_a   1.000
_cell.length_b   1.000
_cell.length_c   1.000
_cell.angle_alpha   90.00
_cell.angle_beta   90.00
_cell.angle_gamma   90.00
#
_symmetry.space_group_name_H-M   'P 1'
#
loop_
_entity.id
_entity.type
_entity.pdbx_description
1 polymer ?
#
loop_
_entity_poly.entity_id
_entity_poly.type
_entity_poly.pdbx_seq_one_letter_code
_entity_poly.pdbx_strand_id
1 'polypeptide(L)'
;MHRGGGRVSETVPSKGLPAAGWYEDPGATGQLRWWSGASWTEHLAPPVMETPIATSSIGREPRVEPTFVPPGATRSDPASQPPNAFEARPSANTLPVWLIASVIAAALGVHSAAVAQHVEPPTIVAAGISIGILAALLGLVVWDHAVLESRGLKAASVWWVLLLPPLVYLVMRRAAMKKLGIRANAPSNVYVLTAVAAALLTGLTLGPVEDAKLDSASIQNLEKQASAELQKASATSWTVSCPADAAVSTVGTSFVCTGTDVTGQVMQFTARVVSPRRFEVGNVHQ
;
A
#
# COMPACT_ATOMS: atom_id res chain seq x y z
N MET A 1 -64.67 28.97 -20.14
CA MET A 1 -64.22 28.47 -18.82
C MET A 1 -64.19 26.94 -18.86
N HIS A 2 -63.02 26.32 -19.04
CA HIS A 2 -62.84 24.89 -18.74
C HIS A 2 -61.52 24.72 -17.96
N ARG A 3 -61.66 24.16 -16.76
CA ARG A 3 -60.65 23.93 -15.73
C ARG A 3 -59.55 22.99 -16.22
N GLY A 4 -58.30 23.34 -15.90
CA GLY A 4 -57.15 22.45 -16.01
C GLY A 4 -57.23 21.30 -15.00
N GLY A 5 -57.00 20.09 -15.50
CA GLY A 5 -56.75 18.89 -14.69
C GLY A 5 -55.26 18.61 -14.65
N GLY A 6 -54.58 19.07 -13.60
CA GLY A 6 -53.21 18.65 -13.30
C GLY A 6 -53.22 17.20 -12.80
N ARG A 7 -52.48 16.32 -13.47
CA ARG A 7 -52.16 15.00 -12.92
C ARG A 7 -51.18 15.19 -11.77
N VAL A 8 -51.59 14.73 -10.60
CA VAL A 8 -50.70 14.54 -9.45
C VAL A 8 -49.88 13.28 -9.77
N SER A 9 -48.58 13.43 -10.02
CA SER A 9 -47.66 12.30 -10.08
C SER A 9 -47.48 11.74 -8.67
N GLU A 10 -48.11 10.60 -8.41
CA GLU A 10 -47.93 9.82 -7.21
C GLU A 10 -46.54 9.16 -7.26
N THR A 11 -45.60 9.68 -6.48
CA THR A 11 -44.29 9.07 -6.26
C THR A 11 -44.47 7.79 -5.44
N VAL A 12 -44.41 6.64 -6.10
CA VAL A 12 -44.29 5.35 -5.44
C VAL A 12 -42.94 5.29 -4.71
N PRO A 13 -42.88 5.01 -3.40
CA PRO A 13 -41.61 4.87 -2.70
C PRO A 13 -40.85 3.67 -3.25
N SER A 14 -39.66 3.91 -3.79
CA SER A 14 -38.72 2.86 -4.18
C SER A 14 -38.37 2.03 -2.95
N LYS A 15 -38.90 0.81 -2.89
CA LYS A 15 -38.56 -0.18 -1.85
C LYS A 15 -37.09 -0.54 -2.05
N GLY A 16 -36.22 0.03 -1.23
CA GLY A 16 -34.78 -0.20 -1.30
C GLY A 16 -34.47 -1.71 -1.26
N LEU A 17 -33.50 -2.13 -2.06
CA LEU A 17 -33.01 -3.50 -2.05
C LEU A 17 -32.53 -3.90 -0.64
N PRO A 18 -32.69 -5.17 -0.24
CA PRO A 18 -32.23 -5.64 1.06
C PRO A 18 -30.71 -5.48 1.22
N ALA A 19 -30.25 -5.24 2.46
CA ALA A 19 -28.83 -5.19 2.79
C ALA A 19 -28.16 -6.56 2.57
N ALA A 20 -26.84 -6.59 2.43
CA ALA A 20 -26.12 -7.86 2.26
C ALA A 20 -26.33 -8.80 3.47
N GLY A 21 -26.67 -10.07 3.22
CA GLY A 21 -27.07 -11.02 4.26
C GLY A 21 -27.47 -12.40 3.74
N TRP A 22 -27.75 -13.33 4.64
CA TRP A 22 -28.32 -14.65 4.32
C TRP A 22 -29.85 -14.54 4.23
N TYR A 23 -30.41 -15.02 3.12
CA TYR A 23 -31.85 -15.01 2.87
C TYR A 23 -32.28 -16.36 2.29
N GLU A 24 -33.57 -16.65 2.32
CA GLU A 24 -34.12 -17.85 1.69
C GLU A 24 -33.79 -17.88 0.20
N ASP A 25 -33.29 -19.01 -0.30
CA ASP A 25 -32.94 -19.17 -1.70
C ASP A 25 -34.20 -19.05 -2.58
N PRO A 26 -34.31 -18.03 -3.46
CA PRO A 26 -35.46 -17.90 -4.36
C PRO A 26 -35.58 -19.07 -5.36
N GLY A 27 -34.53 -19.88 -5.52
CA GLY A 27 -34.57 -21.16 -6.22
C GLY A 27 -35.32 -22.28 -5.49
N ALA A 28 -35.92 -22.00 -4.32
CA ALA A 28 -36.73 -22.92 -3.52
C ALA A 28 -36.02 -24.22 -3.10
N THR A 29 -34.70 -24.16 -2.89
CA THR A 29 -33.88 -25.31 -2.49
C THR A 29 -34.00 -25.66 -1.00
N GLY A 30 -34.76 -24.88 -0.23
CA GLY A 30 -34.84 -25.01 1.24
C GLY A 30 -33.56 -24.62 1.98
N GLN A 31 -32.59 -24.01 1.28
CA GLN A 31 -31.32 -23.54 1.82
C GLN A 31 -31.30 -22.01 1.90
N LEU A 32 -30.38 -21.48 2.70
CA LEU A 32 -30.10 -20.03 2.72
C LEU A 32 -29.05 -19.71 1.66
N ARG A 33 -29.23 -18.62 0.92
CA ARG A 33 -28.27 -18.08 -0.05
C ARG A 33 -27.81 -16.69 0.38
N TRP A 34 -26.54 -16.39 0.14
CA TRP A 34 -25.99 -15.07 0.48
C TRP A 34 -26.32 -14.03 -0.61
N TRP A 35 -26.97 -12.93 -0.20
CA TRP A 35 -27.19 -11.70 -0.98
C TRP A 35 -26.08 -10.69 -0.70
N SER A 36 -25.47 -10.13 -1.75
CA SER A 36 -24.35 -9.19 -1.64
C SER A 36 -24.76 -7.72 -1.43
N GLY A 37 -26.06 -7.41 -1.48
CA GLY A 37 -26.57 -6.04 -1.59
C GLY A 37 -26.89 -5.62 -3.03
N ALA A 38 -26.37 -6.33 -4.04
CA ALA A 38 -26.62 -6.07 -5.45
C ALA A 38 -27.06 -7.31 -6.25
N SER A 39 -26.55 -8.49 -5.88
CA SER A 39 -26.90 -9.76 -6.51
C SER A 39 -26.78 -10.95 -5.54
N TRP A 40 -27.47 -12.05 -5.87
CA TRP A 40 -27.32 -13.33 -5.20
C TRP A 40 -25.98 -13.96 -5.54
N THR A 41 -25.31 -14.56 -4.56
CA THR A 41 -24.03 -15.27 -4.76
C THR A 41 -24.23 -16.79 -4.75
N GLU A 42 -23.17 -17.54 -5.04
CA GLU A 42 -23.19 -19.01 -5.04
C GLU A 42 -23.03 -19.63 -3.65
N HIS A 43 -22.82 -18.82 -2.61
CA HIS A 43 -22.69 -19.32 -1.25
C HIS A 43 -24.05 -19.77 -0.73
N LEU A 44 -24.13 -21.05 -0.36
CA LEU A 44 -25.30 -21.68 0.27
C LEU A 44 -24.94 -22.09 1.70
N ALA A 45 -25.89 -21.94 2.62
CA ALA A 45 -25.81 -22.44 3.98
C ALA A 45 -26.97 -23.39 4.25
N PRO A 46 -26.75 -24.50 4.99
CA PRO A 46 -27.84 -25.34 5.43
C PRO A 46 -28.84 -24.51 6.24
N PRO A 47 -30.16 -24.74 6.13
CA PRO A 47 -31.12 -24.12 7.03
C PRO A 47 -30.71 -24.52 8.45
N VAL A 48 -30.48 -23.54 9.31
CA VAL A 48 -30.20 -23.81 10.72
C VAL A 48 -31.47 -24.46 11.26
N MET A 49 -31.45 -25.78 11.42
CA MET A 49 -32.46 -26.44 12.24
C MET A 49 -32.25 -25.89 13.64
N GLU A 50 -33.09 -24.94 14.05
CA GLU A 50 -33.24 -24.59 15.45
C GLU A 50 -33.57 -25.90 16.16
N THR A 51 -32.55 -26.51 16.76
CA THR A 51 -32.72 -27.69 17.58
C THR A 51 -33.62 -27.23 18.71
N PRO A 52 -34.84 -27.80 18.89
CA PRO A 52 -35.65 -27.49 20.04
C PRO A 52 -34.78 -27.80 21.26
N ILE A 53 -34.50 -26.79 22.07
CA ILE A 53 -33.73 -26.97 23.31
C ILE A 53 -34.52 -27.99 24.12
N ALA A 54 -34.03 -29.23 24.14
CA ALA A 54 -34.58 -30.28 24.97
C ALA A 54 -34.54 -29.75 26.40
N THR A 55 -35.73 -29.56 26.97
CA THR A 55 -35.95 -29.21 28.36
C THR A 55 -35.12 -30.16 29.23
N SER A 56 -34.04 -29.65 29.82
CA SER A 56 -33.34 -30.37 30.88
C SER A 56 -34.35 -30.69 31.97
N SER A 57 -34.64 -31.98 32.13
CA SER A 57 -35.30 -32.52 33.30
C SER A 57 -34.43 -32.21 34.52
N ILE A 58 -34.76 -31.15 35.24
CA ILE A 58 -34.29 -31.01 36.62
C ILE A 58 -35.16 -31.96 37.44
N GLY A 59 -34.62 -33.15 37.70
CA GLY A 59 -35.07 -33.97 38.79
C GLY A 59 -34.80 -33.28 40.13
N ARG A 60 -35.75 -33.49 41.05
CA ARG A 60 -35.69 -33.25 42.50
C ARG A 60 -36.16 -31.88 43.01
N GLU A 61 -37.47 -31.84 43.15
CA GLU A 61 -38.27 -31.04 44.08
C GLU A 61 -37.84 -31.28 45.55
N PRO A 62 -37.47 -30.25 46.32
CA PRO A 62 -37.79 -30.17 47.73
C PRO A 62 -39.10 -29.40 47.85
N ARG A 63 -40.14 -30.09 48.33
CA ARG A 63 -41.41 -29.53 48.77
C ARG A 63 -41.15 -28.47 49.83
N VAL A 64 -41.21 -27.20 49.45
CA VAL A 64 -41.29 -26.07 50.38
C VAL A 64 -42.75 -25.66 50.49
N GLU A 65 -43.22 -25.67 51.72
CA GLU A 65 -44.54 -25.32 52.21
C GLU A 65 -44.99 -23.92 51.71
N PRO A 66 -46.26 -23.73 51.33
CA PRO A 66 -46.74 -22.44 50.85
C PRO A 66 -46.85 -21.45 52.01
N THR A 67 -45.80 -20.66 52.23
CA THR A 67 -45.88 -19.43 53.02
C THR A 67 -46.68 -18.39 52.24
N PHE A 68 -47.84 -18.04 52.81
CA PHE A 68 -48.75 -16.98 52.39
C PHE A 68 -48.00 -15.67 52.07
N VAL A 69 -47.97 -15.26 50.80
CA VAL A 69 -47.44 -13.96 50.37
C VAL A 69 -48.61 -12.96 50.34
N PRO A 70 -48.52 -11.81 51.04
CA PRO A 70 -49.57 -10.79 51.04
C PRO A 70 -49.77 -10.17 49.64
N PRO A 71 -50.99 -9.71 49.31
CA PRO A 71 -51.29 -9.08 48.03
C PRO A 71 -50.67 -7.68 48.00
N GLY A 72 -49.46 -7.58 47.46
CA GLY A 72 -48.75 -6.30 47.31
C GLY A 72 -47.40 -6.36 46.62
N ALA A 73 -46.96 -7.54 46.15
CA ALA A 73 -45.75 -7.65 45.35
C ALA A 73 -46.07 -7.31 43.90
N THR A 74 -45.79 -6.06 43.52
CA THR A 74 -45.71 -5.62 42.13
C THR A 74 -44.76 -6.55 41.39
N ARG A 75 -45.30 -7.49 40.63
CA ARG A 75 -44.54 -8.34 39.71
C ARG A 75 -43.89 -7.40 38.72
N SER A 76 -42.60 -7.13 38.89
CA SER A 76 -41.80 -6.50 37.86
C SER A 76 -41.74 -7.49 36.71
N ASP A 77 -42.63 -7.35 35.74
CA ASP A 77 -42.48 -8.04 34.47
C ASP A 77 -41.05 -7.75 33.97
N PRO A 78 -40.25 -8.77 33.61
CA PRO A 78 -39.04 -8.54 32.85
C PRO A 78 -39.49 -7.97 31.51
N ALA A 79 -39.57 -6.64 31.46
CA ALA A 79 -39.83 -5.89 30.26
C ALA A 79 -38.81 -6.36 29.22
N SER A 80 -39.30 -7.14 28.25
CA SER A 80 -38.94 -7.05 26.84
C SER A 80 -37.54 -6.50 26.62
N GLN A 81 -36.53 -7.31 26.91
CA GLN A 81 -35.18 -7.03 26.44
C GLN A 81 -35.25 -7.16 24.91
N PRO A 82 -35.08 -6.06 24.15
CA PRO A 82 -35.25 -6.10 22.71
C PRO A 82 -34.28 -7.15 22.14
N PRO A 83 -34.73 -8.00 21.20
CA PRO A 83 -33.89 -9.05 20.64
C PRO A 83 -32.69 -8.39 19.98
N ASN A 84 -31.51 -8.59 20.57
CA ASN A 84 -30.21 -8.40 19.95
C ASN A 84 -30.12 -7.16 19.05
N ALA A 85 -30.22 -5.97 19.65
CA ALA A 85 -29.51 -4.84 19.08
C ALA A 85 -28.03 -5.24 19.12
N PHE A 86 -27.55 -5.85 18.03
CA PHE A 86 -26.13 -5.97 17.77
C PHE A 86 -25.60 -4.55 17.87
N GLU A 87 -25.04 -4.19 19.02
CA GLU A 87 -24.29 -2.95 19.20
C GLU A 87 -23.24 -3.00 18.09
N ALA A 88 -23.49 -2.24 17.02
CA ALA A 88 -22.64 -2.23 15.87
C ALA A 88 -21.30 -1.70 16.35
N ARG A 89 -20.37 -2.62 16.64
CA ARG A 89 -19.05 -2.26 17.16
C ARG A 89 -18.45 -1.26 16.17
N PRO A 90 -18.16 -0.02 16.58
CA PRO A 90 -17.70 1.00 15.66
C PRO A 90 -16.44 0.50 14.95
N SER A 91 -16.45 0.49 13.62
CA SER A 91 -15.33 -0.02 12.85
C SER A 91 -14.12 0.90 13.03
N ALA A 92 -12.96 0.31 13.30
CA ALA A 92 -11.69 1.06 13.38
C ALA A 92 -11.11 1.42 12.00
N ASN A 93 -11.77 0.98 10.92
CA ASN A 93 -11.41 1.30 9.54
C ASN A 93 -12.12 2.60 9.14
N THR A 94 -11.36 3.69 9.09
CA THR A 94 -11.83 5.02 8.70
C THR A 94 -11.35 5.31 7.27
N LEU A 95 -12.02 6.20 6.54
CA LEU A 95 -11.55 6.60 5.21
C LEU A 95 -10.16 7.28 5.24
N PRO A 96 -9.86 8.18 6.21
CA PRO A 96 -8.54 8.79 6.31
C PRO A 96 -7.39 7.79 6.49
N VAL A 97 -7.56 6.70 7.26
CA VAL A 97 -6.47 5.72 7.43
C VAL A 97 -6.15 4.98 6.13
N TRP A 98 -7.13 4.75 5.27
CA TRP A 98 -6.91 4.17 3.95
C TRP A 98 -6.17 5.13 3.01
N LEU A 99 -6.48 6.43 3.07
CA LEU A 99 -5.74 7.45 2.31
C LEU A 99 -4.28 7.56 2.77
N ILE A 100 -4.05 7.54 4.08
CA ILE A 100 -2.70 7.53 4.67
C ILE A 100 -1.92 6.30 4.19
N ALA A 101 -2.55 5.12 4.17
CA ALA A 101 -1.91 3.89 3.71
C ALA A 101 -1.52 3.92 2.22
N SER A 102 -2.26 4.68 1.40
CA SER A 102 -2.06 4.78 -0.05
C SER A 102 -1.08 5.88 -0.48
N VAL A 103 -0.68 6.80 0.41
CA VAL A 103 0.20 7.93 0.06
C VAL A 103 1.54 7.48 -0.53
N ILE A 104 2.11 6.38 -0.04
CA ILE A 104 3.39 5.86 -0.57
C ILE A 104 3.26 5.43 -2.03
N ALA A 105 2.16 4.74 -2.38
CA ALA A 105 1.94 4.32 -3.75
C ALA A 105 1.83 5.52 -4.70
N ALA A 106 1.14 6.58 -4.27
CA ALA A 106 1.02 7.82 -5.05
C ALA A 106 2.37 8.54 -5.19
N ALA A 107 3.12 8.72 -4.10
CA ALA A 107 4.41 9.41 -4.11
C ALA A 107 5.42 8.70 -5.04
N LEU A 108 5.44 7.37 -5.03
CA LEU A 108 6.31 6.58 -5.88
C LEU A 108 5.86 6.54 -7.33
N GLY A 109 4.55 6.54 -7.60
CA GLY A 109 4.03 6.70 -8.95
C GLY A 109 4.50 8.01 -9.58
N VAL A 110 4.46 9.12 -8.82
CA VAL A 110 4.96 10.42 -9.28
C VAL A 110 6.47 10.39 -9.49
N HIS A 111 7.23 9.82 -8.54
CA HIS A 111 8.69 9.76 -8.66
C HIS A 111 9.15 8.91 -9.86
N SER A 112 8.55 7.73 -10.04
CA SER A 112 8.86 6.84 -11.17
C SER A 112 8.51 7.48 -12.52
N ALA A 113 7.37 8.19 -12.61
CA ALA A 113 7.01 8.95 -13.81
C ALA A 113 8.02 10.08 -14.11
N ALA A 114 8.47 10.81 -13.09
CA ALA A 114 9.46 11.87 -13.27
C ALA A 114 10.81 11.33 -13.78
N VAL A 115 11.28 10.21 -13.22
CA VAL A 115 12.50 9.52 -13.67
C VAL A 115 12.36 9.06 -15.12
N ALA A 116 11.23 8.44 -15.47
CA ALA A 116 10.96 7.98 -16.83
C ALA A 116 10.96 9.10 -17.87
N GLN A 117 10.60 10.33 -17.46
CA GLN A 117 10.60 11.51 -18.33
C GLN A 117 11.91 12.31 -18.30
N HIS A 118 12.88 11.91 -17.47
CA HIS A 118 14.13 12.65 -17.23
C HIS A 118 13.91 14.10 -16.80
N VAL A 119 12.78 14.36 -16.13
CA VAL A 119 12.45 15.68 -15.61
C VAL A 119 12.88 15.72 -14.15
N GLU A 120 14.04 16.31 -13.89
CA GLU A 120 14.44 16.64 -12.53
C GLU A 120 13.79 17.97 -12.12
N PRO A 121 12.83 17.97 -11.18
CA PRO A 121 12.27 19.23 -10.71
C PRO A 121 13.38 20.04 -10.03
N PRO A 122 13.39 21.38 -10.18
CA PRO A 122 14.32 22.21 -9.43
C PRO A 122 14.12 21.97 -7.93
N THR A 123 15.21 22.03 -7.16
CA THR A 123 15.26 21.66 -5.74
C THR A 123 14.17 22.34 -4.89
N ILE A 124 13.84 23.59 -5.20
CA ILE A 124 12.78 24.36 -4.54
C ILE A 124 11.39 23.74 -4.77
N VAL A 125 11.12 23.28 -6.00
CA VAL A 125 9.84 22.62 -6.34
C VAL A 125 9.75 21.26 -5.66
N ALA A 126 10.83 20.48 -5.67
CA ALA A 126 10.89 19.20 -4.95
C ALA A 126 10.65 19.37 -3.44
N ALA A 127 11.26 20.39 -2.83
CA ALA A 127 11.04 20.73 -1.42
C ALA A 127 9.58 21.15 -1.18
N GLY A 128 9.01 21.98 -2.06
CA GLY A 128 7.60 22.40 -1.98
C GLY A 128 6.63 21.22 -2.05
N ILE A 129 6.85 20.27 -2.95
CA ILE A 129 6.05 19.03 -3.05
C ILE A 129 6.16 18.22 -1.74
N SER A 130 7.38 18.07 -1.21
CA SER A 130 7.62 17.31 0.03
C SER A 130 6.89 17.93 1.22
N ILE A 131 6.95 19.26 1.35
CA ILE A 131 6.23 20.02 2.39
C ILE A 131 4.72 19.87 2.21
N GLY A 132 4.22 19.97 0.97
CA GLY A 132 2.80 19.79 0.66
C GLY A 132 2.28 18.39 1.02
N ILE A 133 3.03 17.34 0.71
CA ILE A 133 2.70 15.95 1.09
C ILE A 133 2.67 15.80 2.62
N LEU A 134 3.65 16.37 3.33
CA LEU A 134 3.69 16.33 4.79
C LEU A 134 2.48 17.05 5.41
N ALA A 135 2.12 18.23 4.90
CA ALA A 135 0.95 18.97 5.34
C ALA A 135 -0.36 18.19 5.08
N ALA A 136 -0.49 17.56 3.92
CA ALA A 136 -1.64 16.71 3.60
C ALA A 136 -1.74 15.49 4.54
N LEU A 137 -0.62 14.84 4.84
CA LEU A 137 -0.55 13.74 5.80
C LEU A 137 -0.96 14.17 7.21
N LEU A 138 -0.49 15.33 7.67
CA LEU A 138 -0.90 15.91 8.95
C LEU A 138 -2.41 16.16 8.99
N GLY A 139 -2.97 16.73 7.91
CA GLY A 139 -4.42 16.93 7.78
C GLY A 139 -5.20 15.61 7.85
N LEU A 140 -4.75 14.57 7.15
CA LEU A 140 -5.38 13.24 7.20
C LEU A 140 -5.32 12.61 8.59
N VAL A 141 -4.23 12.81 9.33
CA VAL A 141 -4.08 12.27 10.69
C VAL A 141 -4.98 13.00 11.69
N VAL A 142 -5.06 14.33 11.60
CA VAL A 142 -6.00 15.12 12.42
C VAL A 142 -7.44 14.70 12.11
N TRP A 143 -7.76 14.45 10.84
CA TRP A 143 -9.07 13.95 10.44
C TRP A 143 -9.34 12.54 11.00
N ASP A 144 -8.40 11.59 10.90
CA ASP A 144 -8.56 10.27 11.51
C ASP A 144 -8.81 10.37 13.02
N HIS A 145 -8.07 11.23 13.71
CA HIS A 145 -8.22 11.47 15.15
C HIS A 145 -9.64 11.93 15.51
N ALA A 146 -10.16 12.96 14.82
CA ALA A 146 -11.51 13.46 15.05
C ALA A 146 -12.59 12.40 14.74
N VAL A 147 -12.38 11.58 13.71
CA VAL A 147 -13.30 10.48 13.36
C VAL A 147 -13.26 9.37 14.40
N LEU A 148 -12.11 9.08 15.01
CA LEU A 148 -12.02 8.09 16.08
C LEU A 148 -12.66 8.61 17.37
N GLU A 149 -12.43 9.87 17.74
CA GLU A 149 -13.03 10.48 18.93
C GLU A 149 -14.56 10.57 18.82
N SER A 150 -15.09 10.96 17.66
CA SER A 150 -16.54 10.98 17.41
C SER A 150 -17.18 9.59 17.49
N ARG A 151 -16.39 8.51 17.34
CA ARG A 151 -16.82 7.10 17.52
C ARG A 151 -16.60 6.57 18.93
N GLY A 152 -16.15 7.41 19.87
CA GLY A 152 -15.82 7.01 21.25
C GLY A 152 -14.56 6.15 21.36
N LEU A 153 -13.71 6.12 20.33
CA LEU A 153 -12.47 5.36 20.32
C LEU A 153 -11.29 6.26 20.75
N LYS A 154 -10.38 5.71 21.55
CA LYS A 154 -9.12 6.40 21.91
C LYS A 154 -8.17 6.42 20.71
N ALA A 155 -7.91 7.60 20.19
CA ALA A 155 -6.95 7.82 19.11
C ALA A 155 -5.50 7.90 19.63
N ALA A 156 -4.54 7.66 18.73
CA ALA A 156 -3.13 7.91 19.02
C ALA A 156 -2.82 9.41 18.84
N SER A 157 -1.87 9.93 19.64
CA SER A 157 -1.44 11.34 19.54
C SER A 157 -0.98 11.70 18.12
N VAL A 158 -1.41 12.87 17.64
CA VAL A 158 -1.04 13.43 16.32
C VAL A 158 0.47 13.63 16.19
N TRP A 159 1.17 13.88 17.31
CA TRP A 159 2.62 14.13 17.34
C TRP A 159 3.47 12.97 16.80
N TRP A 160 2.95 11.74 16.80
CA TRP A 160 3.65 10.56 16.28
C TRP A 160 3.96 10.62 14.78
N VAL A 161 3.29 11.50 14.04
CA VAL A 161 3.55 11.71 12.61
C VAL A 161 4.90 12.37 12.37
N LEU A 162 5.37 13.22 13.28
CA LEU A 162 6.59 14.02 13.05
C LEU A 162 7.89 13.23 13.19
N LEU A 163 7.86 12.06 13.84
CA LEU A 163 9.06 11.24 14.04
C LEU A 163 9.40 10.40 12.80
N LEU A 164 8.38 9.79 12.18
CA LEU A 164 8.54 8.91 11.01
C LEU A 164 7.16 8.64 10.35
N PRO A 165 6.66 9.58 9.52
CA PRO A 165 5.39 9.41 8.82
C PRO A 165 5.51 8.36 7.71
N PRO A 166 4.44 7.61 7.35
CA PRO A 166 3.22 7.24 8.09
C PRO A 166 3.35 6.05 9.05
N LEU A 167 4.49 5.33 8.99
CA LEU A 167 4.67 4.03 9.65
C LEU A 167 4.45 4.11 11.17
N VAL A 168 5.09 5.08 11.86
CA VAL A 168 5.03 5.19 13.33
C VAL A 168 3.61 5.48 13.80
N TYR A 169 2.89 6.34 13.07
CA TYR A 169 1.49 6.63 13.37
C TYR A 169 0.61 5.37 13.27
N LEU A 170 0.75 4.59 12.19
CA LEU A 170 -0.02 3.35 12.00
C LEU A 170 0.28 2.30 13.08
N VAL A 171 1.53 2.18 13.52
CA VAL A 171 1.94 1.28 14.62
C VAL A 171 1.31 1.74 15.94
N MET A 172 1.37 3.03 16.26
CA MET A 172 0.80 3.56 17.50
C MET A 172 -0.73 3.48 17.53
N ARG A 173 -1.38 3.74 16.39
CA ARG A 173 -2.83 3.53 16.21
C ARG A 173 -3.20 2.07 16.47
N ARG A 174 -2.45 1.12 15.91
CA ARG A 174 -2.65 -0.32 16.15
C ARG A 174 -2.50 -0.68 17.62
N ALA A 175 -1.49 -0.13 18.30
CA ALA A 175 -1.27 -0.35 19.73
C ALA A 175 -2.42 0.20 20.59
N ALA A 176 -2.94 1.39 20.26
CA ALA A 176 -4.10 1.98 20.93
C ALA A 176 -5.36 1.12 20.75
N MET A 177 -5.63 0.63 19.54
CA MET A 177 -6.80 -0.21 19.25
C MET A 177 -6.71 -1.59 19.92
N LYS A 178 -5.51 -2.17 20.04
CA LYS A 178 -5.28 -3.44 20.73
C LYS A 178 -5.68 -3.36 22.21
N LYS A 179 -5.45 -2.21 22.88
CA LYS A 179 -5.88 -1.99 24.27
C LYS A 179 -7.40 -1.99 24.44
N LEU A 180 -8.15 -1.72 23.37
CA LEU A 180 -9.62 -1.76 23.33
C LEU A 180 -10.15 -3.11 22.83
N GLY A 181 -9.29 -4.11 22.58
CA GLY A 181 -9.69 -5.41 22.05
C GLY A 181 -10.09 -5.41 20.57
N ILE A 182 -9.87 -4.30 19.85
CA ILE A 182 -10.25 -4.15 18.44
C ILE A 182 -9.05 -4.51 17.54
N ARG A 183 -9.25 -5.44 16.61
CA ARG A 183 -8.23 -5.80 15.61
C ARG A 183 -8.31 -4.84 14.41
N ALA A 184 -7.39 -3.88 14.34
CA ALA A 184 -7.32 -2.87 13.27
C ALA A 184 -6.04 -2.99 12.42
N ASN A 185 -5.73 -4.20 11.93
CA ASN A 185 -4.45 -4.49 11.26
C ASN A 185 -4.48 -4.22 9.74
N ALA A 186 -5.66 -4.11 9.12
CA ALA A 186 -5.77 -4.09 7.66
C ALA A 186 -5.03 -2.92 6.99
N PRO A 187 -5.18 -1.65 7.45
CA PRO A 187 -4.48 -0.53 6.80
C PRO A 187 -2.97 -0.62 6.96
N SER A 188 -2.47 -1.12 8.11
CA SER A 188 -1.04 -1.31 8.34
C SER A 188 -0.45 -2.37 7.42
N ASN A 189 -1.14 -3.50 7.24
CA ASN A 189 -0.69 -4.56 6.34
C ASN A 189 -0.65 -4.06 4.89
N VAL A 190 -1.68 -3.32 4.46
CA VAL A 190 -1.73 -2.75 3.10
C VAL A 190 -0.60 -1.76 2.89
N TYR A 191 -0.34 -0.87 3.86
CA TYR A 191 0.80 0.05 3.79
C TYR A 191 2.15 -0.67 3.67
N VAL A 192 2.38 -1.74 4.45
CA VAL A 192 3.64 -2.50 4.37
C VAL A 192 3.78 -3.20 3.03
N LEU A 193 2.70 -3.84 2.55
CA LEU A 193 2.71 -4.51 1.25
C LEU A 193 2.94 -3.52 0.10
N THR A 194 2.29 -2.36 0.13
CA THR A 194 2.50 -1.33 -0.89
C THR A 194 3.91 -0.77 -0.83
N ALA A 195 4.48 -0.56 0.37
CA ALA A 195 5.86 -0.09 0.55
C ALA A 195 6.91 -1.12 0.09
N VAL A 196 6.67 -2.41 0.29
CA VAL A 196 7.57 -3.47 -0.20
C VAL A 196 7.48 -3.60 -1.72
N ALA A 197 6.26 -3.68 -2.27
CA ALA A 197 6.06 -3.75 -3.72
C ALA A 197 6.68 -2.55 -4.44
N ALA A 198 6.49 -1.37 -3.87
CA ALA A 198 7.17 -0.14 -4.22
C ALA A 198 8.69 -0.26 -4.28
N ALA A 199 9.33 -0.67 -3.18
CA ALA A 199 10.78 -0.79 -3.11
C ALA A 199 11.33 -1.78 -4.14
N LEU A 200 10.63 -2.90 -4.35
CA LEU A 200 10.98 -3.88 -5.38
C LEU A 200 10.86 -3.30 -6.79
N LEU A 201 9.77 -2.60 -7.10
CA LEU A 201 9.57 -1.94 -8.39
C LEU A 201 10.64 -0.87 -8.64
N THR A 202 10.92 -0.02 -7.66
CA THR A 202 11.97 1.00 -7.76
C THR A 202 13.33 0.38 -8.02
N GLY A 203 13.71 -0.67 -7.28
CA GLY A 203 14.97 -1.39 -7.50
C GLY A 203 15.08 -2.00 -8.90
N LEU A 204 14.00 -2.60 -9.41
CA LEU A 204 13.95 -3.14 -10.77
C LEU A 204 14.06 -2.05 -11.85
N THR A 205 13.49 -0.87 -11.63
CA THR A 205 13.54 0.23 -12.61
C THR A 205 14.85 1.02 -12.60
N LEU A 206 15.47 1.20 -11.43
CA LEU A 206 16.67 2.04 -11.29
C LEU A 206 17.97 1.25 -11.44
N GLY A 207 17.97 -0.06 -11.19
CA GLY A 207 19.16 -0.90 -11.34
C GLY A 207 19.92 -0.70 -12.66
N PRO A 208 19.24 -0.78 -13.83
CA PRO A 208 19.90 -0.59 -15.12
C PRO A 208 20.53 0.80 -15.30
N VAL A 209 19.98 1.83 -14.66
CA VAL A 209 20.49 3.21 -14.76
C VAL A 209 21.73 3.40 -13.88
N GLU A 210 21.76 2.78 -12.70
CA GLU A 210 22.95 2.80 -11.84
C GLU A 210 24.10 2.03 -12.48
N ASP A 211 23.81 0.88 -13.10
CA ASP A 211 24.79 0.10 -13.86
C ASP A 211 25.35 0.90 -15.04
N ALA A 212 24.50 1.60 -15.80
CA ALA A 212 24.94 2.46 -16.92
C ALA A 212 25.81 3.65 -16.47
N LYS A 213 25.50 4.26 -15.31
CA LYS A 213 26.34 5.34 -14.73
C LYS A 213 27.69 4.81 -14.23
N LEU A 214 27.70 3.62 -13.63
CA LEU A 214 28.91 2.92 -13.20
C LEU A 214 29.81 2.60 -14.40
N ASP A 215 29.22 2.19 -15.52
CA ASP A 215 29.96 1.91 -16.76
C ASP A 215 30.55 3.18 -17.37
N SER A 216 29.79 4.28 -17.44
CA SER A 216 30.29 5.56 -17.99
C SER A 216 31.51 6.10 -17.24
N ALA A 217 31.47 6.10 -15.91
CA ALA A 217 32.59 6.52 -15.08
C ALA A 217 33.79 5.55 -15.20
N SER A 218 33.53 4.26 -15.38
CA SER A 218 34.56 3.24 -15.57
C SER A 218 35.25 3.38 -16.93
N ILE A 219 34.50 3.67 -18.00
CA ILE A 219 35.03 3.97 -19.34
C ILE A 219 35.93 5.20 -19.29
N GLN A 220 35.51 6.30 -18.65
CA GLN A 220 36.35 7.50 -18.54
C GLN A 220 37.65 7.24 -17.75
N ASN A 221 37.60 6.41 -16.71
CA ASN A 221 38.80 6.03 -15.97
C ASN A 221 39.73 5.16 -16.81
N LEU A 222 39.18 4.25 -17.62
CA LEU A 222 39.95 3.46 -18.59
C LEU A 222 40.62 4.35 -19.64
N GLU A 223 39.89 5.27 -20.25
CA GLU A 223 40.44 6.21 -21.25
C GLU A 223 41.58 7.05 -20.67
N LYS A 224 41.45 7.51 -19.42
CA LYS A 224 42.51 8.23 -18.69
C LYS A 224 43.73 7.36 -18.38
N GLN A 225 43.52 6.11 -17.99
CA GLN A 225 44.63 5.18 -17.73
C GLN A 225 45.36 4.81 -19.02
N ALA A 226 44.63 4.48 -20.08
CA ALA A 226 45.18 4.10 -21.37
C ALA A 226 45.97 5.25 -22.01
N SER A 227 45.45 6.49 -21.96
CA SER A 227 46.17 7.67 -22.43
C SER A 227 47.46 7.93 -21.64
N ALA A 228 47.45 7.73 -20.32
CA ALA A 228 48.65 7.87 -19.49
C ALA A 228 49.71 6.79 -19.82
N GLU A 229 49.32 5.55 -20.07
CA GLU A 229 50.24 4.47 -20.46
C GLU A 229 50.83 4.69 -21.86
N LEU A 230 50.01 5.09 -22.84
CA LEU A 230 50.49 5.43 -24.18
C LEU A 230 51.47 6.61 -24.16
N GLN A 231 51.19 7.62 -23.33
CA GLN A 231 52.09 8.77 -23.16
C GLN A 231 53.45 8.37 -22.61
N LYS A 232 53.52 7.40 -21.68
CA LYS A 232 54.78 6.85 -21.18
C LYS A 232 55.57 6.12 -22.27
N ALA A 233 54.88 5.42 -23.18
CA ALA A 233 55.50 4.60 -24.21
C ALA A 233 56.02 5.42 -25.41
N SER A 234 55.28 6.44 -25.87
CA SER A 234 55.61 7.17 -27.10
C SER A 234 56.12 8.60 -26.89
N ALA A 235 56.15 9.10 -25.64
CA ALA A 235 56.45 10.50 -25.31
C ALA A 235 55.54 11.53 -26.02
N THR A 236 54.36 11.12 -26.48
CA THR A 236 53.35 11.96 -27.16
C THR A 236 52.05 11.92 -26.36
N SER A 237 51.26 13.01 -26.35
CA SER A 237 49.94 12.99 -25.71
C SER A 237 48.92 12.30 -26.61
N TRP A 238 48.19 11.34 -26.05
CA TRP A 238 47.14 10.58 -26.73
C TRP A 238 45.77 10.87 -26.11
N THR A 239 44.75 10.99 -26.97
CA THR A 239 43.35 10.98 -26.56
C THR A 239 42.75 9.63 -26.90
N VAL A 240 42.27 8.89 -25.91
CA VAL A 240 41.68 7.56 -26.10
C VAL A 240 40.16 7.69 -26.06
N SER A 241 39.47 7.06 -27.01
CA SER A 241 38.02 6.91 -27.04
C SER A 241 37.66 5.43 -27.16
N CYS A 242 36.86 4.93 -26.21
CA CYS A 242 36.34 3.56 -26.21
C CYS A 242 34.83 3.54 -26.55
N PRO A 243 34.28 2.39 -27.01
CA PRO A 243 32.86 2.26 -27.30
C PRO A 243 32.00 2.50 -26.05
N ALA A 244 30.89 3.21 -26.20
CA ALA A 244 29.99 3.54 -25.08
C ALA A 244 29.26 2.31 -24.51
N ASP A 245 29.16 1.23 -25.30
CA ASP A 245 28.57 -0.07 -24.96
C ASP A 245 29.62 -1.10 -24.49
N ALA A 246 30.87 -0.67 -24.26
CA ALA A 246 31.92 -1.54 -23.76
C ALA A 246 31.54 -2.09 -22.37
N ALA A 247 31.47 -3.42 -22.24
CA ALA A 247 31.17 -4.13 -20.99
C ALA A 247 32.35 -4.09 -19.99
N VAL A 248 32.75 -2.89 -19.55
CA VAL A 248 33.89 -2.60 -18.68
C VAL A 248 33.76 -3.19 -17.26
N SER A 249 32.54 -3.51 -16.84
CA SER A 249 32.22 -4.11 -15.55
C SER A 249 32.33 -5.64 -15.55
N THR A 250 32.38 -6.28 -16.73
CA THR A 250 32.43 -7.74 -16.86
C THR A 250 33.86 -8.22 -17.03
N VAL A 251 34.39 -8.95 -16.04
CA VAL A 251 35.75 -9.51 -16.13
C VAL A 251 35.86 -10.51 -17.27
N GLY A 252 36.93 -10.42 -18.05
CA GLY A 252 37.22 -11.30 -19.18
C GLY A 252 36.74 -10.79 -20.54
N THR A 253 35.94 -9.71 -20.58
CA THR A 253 35.54 -9.06 -21.84
C THR A 253 36.71 -8.27 -22.43
N SER A 254 36.67 -8.11 -23.75
CA SER A 254 37.61 -7.30 -24.50
C SER A 254 36.88 -6.47 -25.54
N PHE A 255 37.34 -5.24 -25.76
CA PHE A 255 36.76 -4.31 -26.72
C PHE A 255 37.88 -3.45 -27.33
N VAL A 256 37.61 -2.90 -28.52
CA VAL A 256 38.59 -2.10 -29.26
C VAL A 256 38.43 -0.63 -28.91
N CYS A 257 39.49 0.00 -28.41
CA CYS A 257 39.55 1.44 -28.21
C CYS A 257 40.39 2.08 -29.31
N THR A 258 40.10 3.35 -29.58
CA THR A 258 40.80 4.16 -30.58
C THR A 258 41.58 5.26 -29.87
N GLY A 259 42.89 5.31 -30.09
CA GLY A 259 43.75 6.39 -29.62
C GLY A 259 44.09 7.33 -30.76
N THR A 260 43.95 8.64 -30.55
CA THR A 260 44.35 9.68 -31.50
C THR A 260 45.40 10.59 -30.85
N ASP A 261 46.54 10.79 -31.51
CA ASP A 261 47.57 11.70 -31.04
C ASP A 261 47.29 13.16 -31.45
N VAL A 262 48.21 14.07 -31.09
CA VAL A 262 48.14 15.49 -31.47
C VAL A 262 48.43 15.77 -32.94
N THR A 263 49.02 14.82 -33.67
CA THR A 263 49.30 14.93 -35.11
C THR A 263 48.12 14.42 -35.96
N GLY A 264 47.12 13.82 -35.33
CA GLY A 264 45.97 13.20 -35.98
C GLY A 264 46.21 11.74 -36.38
N GLN A 265 47.32 11.12 -35.95
CA GLN A 265 47.52 9.69 -36.11
C GLN A 265 46.57 8.93 -35.20
N VAL A 266 45.91 7.93 -35.78
CA VAL A 266 44.94 7.08 -35.11
C VAL A 266 45.54 5.69 -34.96
N MET A 267 45.45 5.12 -33.77
CA MET A 267 45.81 3.72 -33.51
C MET A 267 44.62 2.99 -32.88
N GLN A 268 44.46 1.71 -33.19
CA GLN A 268 43.48 0.85 -32.52
C GLN A 268 44.19 -0.16 -31.63
N PHE A 269 43.65 -0.38 -30.43
CA PHE A 269 44.16 -1.38 -29.52
C PHE A 269 43.01 -2.08 -28.80
N THR A 270 43.23 -3.34 -28.43
CA THR A 270 42.24 -4.12 -27.68
C THR A 270 42.47 -3.93 -26.18
N ALA A 271 41.48 -3.43 -25.44
CA ALA A 271 41.51 -3.38 -23.99
C ALA A 271 40.80 -4.62 -23.42
N ARG A 272 41.42 -5.30 -22.45
CA ARG A 272 40.84 -6.47 -21.75
C ARG A 272 40.61 -6.17 -20.28
N VAL A 273 39.43 -6.54 -19.77
CA VAL A 273 39.08 -6.35 -18.35
C VAL A 273 39.65 -7.53 -17.54
N VAL A 274 40.68 -7.27 -16.73
CA VAL A 274 41.36 -8.32 -15.93
C VAL A 274 40.79 -8.42 -14.52
N SER A 275 40.41 -7.28 -13.94
CA SER A 275 39.65 -7.19 -12.69
C SER A 275 38.77 -5.94 -12.72
N PRO A 276 37.78 -5.79 -11.83
CA PRO A 276 36.99 -4.58 -11.75
C PRO A 276 37.92 -3.34 -11.68
N ARG A 277 37.84 -2.46 -12.68
CA ARG A 277 38.66 -1.23 -12.82
C ARG A 277 40.16 -1.43 -13.08
N ARG A 278 40.60 -2.64 -13.48
CA ARG A 278 41.97 -2.87 -13.97
C ARG A 278 41.92 -3.51 -15.35
N PHE A 279 42.66 -2.90 -16.26
CA PHE A 279 42.64 -3.25 -17.67
C PHE A 279 44.05 -3.57 -18.14
N GLU A 280 44.13 -4.47 -19.10
CA GLU A 280 45.37 -4.80 -19.80
C GLU A 280 45.20 -4.40 -21.27
N VAL A 281 46.20 -3.68 -21.78
CA VAL A 281 46.24 -3.27 -23.18
C VAL A 281 46.86 -4.41 -23.97
N GLY A 282 46.06 -5.04 -24.82
CA GLY A 282 46.47 -6.12 -25.71
C GLY A 282 47.14 -5.60 -26.99
N ASN A 283 47.13 -6.44 -28.02
CA ASN A 283 47.80 -6.16 -29.30
C ASN A 283 47.32 -4.82 -29.90
N VAL A 284 48.30 -4.03 -30.34
CA VAL A 284 48.11 -2.78 -31.06
C VAL A 284 48.03 -3.10 -32.55
N HIS A 285 46.96 -2.67 -33.20
CA HIS A 285 46.78 -2.75 -34.64
C HIS A 285 47.00 -1.34 -35.22
N GLN A 286 48.09 -1.20 -35.98
CA GLN A 286 48.41 0.01 -36.74
C GLN A 286 47.75 -0.01 -38.11
#